data_AF-A0A0S7WN35-F1
#
_entry.id   AF-A0A0S7WN35-F1
#
_cell.length_a   1.000
_cell.length_b   1.000
_cell.length_c   1.000
_cell.angle_alpha   90.00
_cell.angle_beta   90.00
_cell.angle_gamma   90.00
#
_symmetry.space_group_name_H-M   'P 1'
#
loop_
_entity.id
_entity.type
_entity.pdbx_description
1 polymer ?
#
loop_
_entity_poly.entity_id
_entity_poly.type
_entity_poly.pdbx_seq_one_letter_code
_entity_poly.pdbx_strand_id
1 'polypeptide(L)'
;MGRLITAAIVALVLWLAGGGSAAVLSVPGQYPTIQAGIDAAVDGDTVLVADGTYSGDGNRNIDFLGKAILATSENGAGSTILDCEGTSSATRRGFHFHSGEDSMSVLRGFTIMNGYARVTAPAPPSGCGGGIVIRTSSSPTVEDCVIRECTAEMYGGGMFVYSESCPRVTNCTFAGNRVIHGFTLSGYGGGLSLYQKSHARIIGCTFSENEASDLGGGIAVNYLSSPLIKDCLIEDNIAMDNGGGICSGGSAWGENCSPDIVECEIAGNSAATLGGGIGCCGGSPVIRETAIYGNSGMSGGGIHLCRGHPSVEENEITGNSASGGGGGIFVSSYTKAAVSECTVAHNTAAYGGGIYSSNLDSLLVSMCTIVENTATWRGGGIATQGGPEYRNCTIARNAADQYGGAVEAELGSAPSFTNCILWGDWPDEIHRGPASSPEASYSDIQGGFPGIRNIDHPPIFADPQSGDYSLKPQSPCIDVGDPHSPVPPGGGDRIDMGAREYQFPADPPVTIEFTGAPSFVHVGDEFSWYIDITNQTGETQPVTAAIDFIGSDGRWGFPECMILEPFASQSGMVAFSATPEAFPGGGKGMHNVLGKVGTTEQGLWDAENFILEIVQ
;
A
#
# COMPACT_ATOMS: atom_id res chain seq x y z
N MET A 1 -59.66 29.55 -9.93
CA MET A 1 -58.54 29.86 -9.02
C MET A 1 -57.42 28.89 -9.40
N GLY A 2 -56.43 29.19 -10.24
CA GLY A 2 -55.55 30.34 -10.40
C GLY A 2 -54.12 29.79 -10.26
N ARG A 3 -53.53 29.21 -11.33
CA ARG A 3 -52.49 29.77 -12.24
C ARG A 3 -51.19 30.24 -11.55
N LEU A 4 -50.08 29.63 -11.98
CA LEU A 4 -48.74 30.19 -12.28
C LEU A 4 -48.08 31.11 -11.25
N ILE A 5 -46.91 30.72 -10.75
CA ILE A 5 -45.86 31.69 -10.36
C ILE A 5 -44.53 31.26 -11.00
N THR A 6 -44.18 32.04 -12.02
CA THR A 6 -42.86 32.18 -12.64
C THR A 6 -42.06 33.23 -11.86
N ALA A 7 -40.73 33.07 -11.79
CA ALA A 7 -39.66 34.06 -11.64
C ALA A 7 -39.94 35.41 -10.91
N ALA A 8 -39.15 35.69 -9.87
CA ALA A 8 -38.45 36.97 -9.66
C ALA A 8 -37.92 37.08 -8.22
N ILE A 9 -36.59 36.99 -8.02
CA ILE A 9 -35.91 37.78 -6.98
C ILE A 9 -34.56 38.24 -7.57
N VAL A 10 -34.52 39.50 -8.03
CA VAL A 10 -33.30 40.29 -8.21
C VAL A 10 -33.51 41.65 -7.56
N ALA A 11 -32.50 42.03 -6.77
CA ALA A 11 -32.12 43.35 -6.25
C ALA A 11 -32.96 43.95 -5.09
N LEU A 12 -32.31 44.20 -3.94
CA LEU A 12 -31.60 45.48 -3.68
C LEU A 12 -31.12 45.55 -2.20
N VAL A 13 -29.81 45.55 -1.94
CA VAL A 13 -29.21 46.23 -0.76
C VAL A 13 -27.92 46.93 -1.20
N LEU A 14 -27.81 48.19 -0.77
CA LEU A 14 -26.86 49.21 -1.21
C LEU A 14 -25.41 48.97 -0.77
N TRP A 15 -24.54 49.39 -1.69
CA TRP A 15 -23.08 49.46 -1.68
C TRP A 15 -22.44 50.19 -0.49
N LEU A 16 -21.25 49.72 -0.10
CA LEU A 16 -20.01 50.51 0.09
C LEU A 16 -18.79 49.58 0.34
N ALA A 17 -18.23 49.02 -0.74
CA ALA A 17 -16.80 48.68 -0.95
C ALA A 17 -16.69 48.04 -2.35
N GLY A 18 -15.80 48.53 -3.20
CA GLY A 18 -15.73 48.20 -4.63
C GLY A 18 -15.26 46.77 -4.95
N GLY A 19 -16.12 45.78 -4.74
CA GLY A 19 -16.08 44.49 -5.44
C GLY A 19 -17.34 44.38 -6.30
N GLY A 20 -17.18 44.23 -7.62
CA GLY A 20 -18.31 43.92 -8.50
C GLY A 20 -18.98 42.62 -8.05
N SER A 21 -20.31 42.55 -8.15
CA SER A 21 -21.01 41.27 -8.01
C SER A 21 -20.55 40.35 -9.13
N ALA A 22 -20.08 39.14 -8.80
CA ALA A 22 -19.79 38.09 -9.77
C ALA A 22 -20.97 37.92 -10.75
N ALA A 23 -20.70 38.03 -12.04
CA ALA A 23 -21.68 37.84 -13.10
C ALA A 23 -21.76 36.37 -13.53
N VAL A 24 -22.92 35.98 -14.04
CA VAL A 24 -23.11 34.66 -14.68
C VAL A 24 -23.29 34.90 -16.19
N LEU A 25 -22.33 34.39 -16.97
CA LEU A 25 -22.26 34.51 -18.42
C LEU A 25 -22.71 33.19 -19.06
N SER A 26 -23.85 33.18 -19.75
CA SER A 26 -24.42 31.94 -20.29
C SER A 26 -23.89 31.60 -21.69
N VAL A 27 -23.48 30.36 -21.91
CA VAL A 27 -23.03 29.82 -23.21
C VAL A 27 -23.94 28.64 -23.63
N PRO A 28 -24.58 28.65 -24.81
CA PRO A 28 -24.38 29.60 -25.91
C PRO A 28 -25.31 30.85 -25.83
N GLY A 29 -26.11 30.99 -24.78
CA GLY A 29 -27.24 31.94 -24.74
C GLY A 29 -26.86 33.41 -24.92
N GLN A 30 -25.83 33.88 -24.23
CA GLN A 30 -25.30 35.24 -24.33
C GLN A 30 -24.05 35.29 -25.22
N TYR A 31 -23.20 34.27 -25.12
CA TYR A 31 -21.95 34.16 -25.87
C TYR A 31 -21.96 32.88 -26.68
N PRO A 32 -21.61 32.91 -27.98
CA PRO A 32 -21.79 31.76 -28.88
C PRO A 32 -20.84 30.59 -28.59
N THR A 33 -19.73 30.83 -27.91
CA THR A 33 -18.70 29.82 -27.61
C THR A 33 -18.19 29.97 -26.19
N ILE A 34 -17.55 28.91 -25.68
CA ILE A 34 -17.00 28.90 -24.32
C ILE A 34 -15.89 29.96 -24.19
N GLN A 35 -14.99 30.04 -25.17
CA GLN A 35 -13.94 31.06 -25.17
C GLN A 35 -14.53 32.47 -25.20
N ALA A 36 -15.59 32.74 -25.97
CA ALA A 36 -16.21 34.07 -25.99
C ALA A 36 -16.82 34.45 -24.63
N GLY A 37 -17.36 33.48 -23.89
CA GLY A 37 -17.78 33.68 -22.51
C GLY A 37 -16.62 34.00 -21.58
N ILE A 38 -15.52 33.26 -21.68
CA ILE A 38 -14.29 33.50 -20.90
C ILE A 38 -13.66 34.85 -21.23
N ASP A 39 -13.60 35.23 -22.51
CA ASP A 39 -13.04 36.51 -22.96
C ASP A 39 -13.78 37.70 -22.33
N ALA A 40 -15.10 37.59 -22.19
CA ALA A 40 -15.95 38.61 -21.58
C ALA A 40 -15.96 38.59 -20.04
N ALA A 41 -15.69 37.45 -19.43
CA ALA A 41 -15.63 37.30 -17.98
C ALA A 41 -14.47 38.10 -17.36
N VAL A 42 -14.65 38.54 -16.12
CA VAL A 42 -13.59 39.06 -15.24
C VAL A 42 -13.49 38.18 -13.99
N ASP A 43 -12.41 38.35 -13.21
CA ASP A 43 -12.19 37.57 -11.99
C ASP A 43 -13.43 37.57 -11.07
N GLY A 44 -13.79 36.37 -10.60
CA GLY A 44 -14.98 36.10 -9.79
C GLY A 44 -16.22 35.69 -10.59
N ASP A 45 -16.26 35.92 -11.91
CA ASP A 45 -17.41 35.55 -12.74
C ASP A 45 -17.55 34.03 -12.94
N THR A 46 -18.75 33.62 -13.34
CA THR A 46 -19.08 32.26 -13.77
C THR A 46 -19.44 32.23 -15.25
N VAL A 47 -18.75 31.40 -16.03
CA VAL A 47 -19.14 31.02 -17.39
C VAL A 47 -19.95 29.72 -17.28
N LEU A 48 -21.27 29.86 -17.36
CA LEU A 48 -22.22 28.74 -17.24
C LEU A 48 -22.56 28.19 -18.63
N VAL A 49 -22.20 26.93 -18.87
CA VAL A 49 -22.34 26.27 -20.17
C VAL A 49 -23.52 25.31 -20.13
N ALA A 50 -24.49 25.54 -21.01
CA ALA A 50 -25.68 24.70 -21.14
C ALA A 50 -25.34 23.29 -21.66
N ASP A 51 -26.34 22.41 -21.66
CA ASP A 51 -26.22 21.07 -22.22
C ASP A 51 -25.96 21.12 -23.73
N GLY A 52 -25.09 20.25 -24.21
CA GLY A 52 -24.81 20.10 -25.64
C GLY A 52 -23.41 19.62 -25.95
N THR A 53 -23.18 19.44 -27.25
CA THR A 53 -21.85 19.15 -27.79
C THR A 53 -21.27 20.41 -28.42
N TYR A 54 -20.10 20.81 -27.93
CA TYR A 54 -19.38 22.00 -28.32
C TYR A 54 -18.15 21.58 -29.11
N SER A 55 -18.07 22.04 -30.37
CA SER A 55 -16.96 21.80 -31.28
C SER A 55 -16.64 23.07 -32.08
N GLY A 56 -15.60 23.01 -32.92
CA GLY A 56 -15.17 24.14 -33.73
C GLY A 56 -14.42 25.23 -32.95
N ASP A 57 -14.11 26.33 -33.66
CA ASP A 57 -13.31 27.42 -33.10
C ASP A 57 -14.03 28.12 -31.94
N GLY A 58 -13.28 28.42 -30.87
CA GLY A 58 -13.82 28.97 -29.63
C GLY A 58 -14.33 27.92 -28.63
N ASN A 59 -14.41 26.65 -29.05
CA ASN A 59 -14.74 25.49 -28.19
C ASN A 59 -13.61 24.44 -28.20
N ARG A 60 -12.38 24.88 -28.46
CA ARG A 60 -11.17 24.06 -28.42
C ARG A 60 -9.98 24.98 -28.19
N ASN A 61 -8.92 24.44 -27.61
CA ASN A 61 -7.76 25.19 -27.13
C ASN A 61 -8.18 26.37 -26.24
N ILE A 62 -9.15 26.12 -25.36
CA ILE A 62 -9.75 27.13 -24.50
C ILE A 62 -8.72 27.59 -23.47
N ASP A 63 -8.54 28.90 -23.36
CA ASP A 63 -7.56 29.56 -22.50
C ASP A 63 -8.30 30.45 -21.49
N PHE A 64 -7.96 30.28 -20.20
CA PHE A 64 -8.52 31.08 -19.10
C PHE A 64 -7.90 32.47 -19.01
N LEU A 65 -6.79 32.72 -19.72
CA LEU A 65 -6.10 34.00 -19.79
C LEU A 65 -5.63 34.50 -18.41
N GLY A 66 -5.34 33.59 -17.48
CA GLY A 66 -4.93 33.91 -16.11
C GLY A 66 -6.07 34.38 -15.20
N LYS A 67 -7.33 34.26 -15.65
CA LYS A 67 -8.49 34.77 -14.91
C LYS A 67 -8.96 33.79 -13.84
N ALA A 68 -9.25 34.32 -12.66
CA ALA A 68 -9.83 33.60 -11.53
C ALA A 68 -11.35 33.47 -11.69
N ILE A 69 -11.79 32.62 -12.62
CA ILE A 69 -13.21 32.41 -12.97
C ILE A 69 -13.64 30.95 -12.79
N LEU A 70 -14.96 30.73 -12.68
CA LEU A 70 -15.56 29.41 -12.76
C LEU A 70 -16.13 29.16 -14.17
N ALA A 71 -15.53 28.27 -14.95
CA ALA A 71 -16.18 27.70 -16.13
C ALA A 71 -16.85 26.38 -15.73
N THR A 72 -18.17 26.28 -15.86
CA THR A 72 -18.92 25.12 -15.38
C THR A 72 -20.06 24.71 -16.29
N SER A 73 -20.28 23.40 -16.42
CA SER A 73 -21.49 22.84 -17.01
C SER A 73 -22.72 23.07 -16.11
N GLU A 74 -23.87 23.29 -16.73
CA GLU A 74 -25.16 23.40 -16.05
C GLU A 74 -25.61 22.07 -15.41
N ASN A 75 -25.43 20.94 -16.10
CA ASN A 75 -25.90 19.61 -15.65
C ASN A 75 -24.81 18.52 -15.63
N GLY A 76 -23.55 18.94 -15.48
CA GLY A 76 -22.39 18.05 -15.30
C GLY A 76 -21.88 17.36 -16.56
N ALA A 77 -20.82 16.55 -16.39
CA ALA A 77 -20.00 16.05 -17.49
C ALA A 77 -20.77 15.18 -18.49
N GLY A 78 -21.83 14.49 -18.07
CA GLY A 78 -22.69 13.71 -18.96
C GLY A 78 -23.50 14.54 -19.95
N SER A 79 -23.68 15.83 -19.69
CA SER A 79 -24.60 16.71 -20.43
C SER A 79 -23.87 17.76 -21.28
N THR A 80 -22.66 18.16 -20.88
CA THR A 80 -21.84 19.14 -21.62
C THR A 80 -20.56 18.48 -22.14
N ILE A 81 -20.51 18.26 -23.46
CA ILE A 81 -19.42 17.57 -24.16
C ILE A 81 -18.62 18.57 -24.98
N LEU A 82 -17.32 18.60 -24.75
CA LEU A 82 -16.33 19.32 -25.56
C LEU A 82 -15.63 18.33 -26.49
N ASP A 83 -16.02 18.34 -27.78
CA ASP A 83 -15.36 17.55 -28.81
C ASP A 83 -14.26 18.38 -29.47
N CYS A 84 -13.02 18.03 -29.18
CA CYS A 84 -11.85 18.78 -29.65
C CYS A 84 -11.59 18.60 -31.15
N GLU A 85 -12.14 17.54 -31.76
CA GLU A 85 -11.92 17.15 -33.16
C GLU A 85 -10.44 17.01 -33.54
N GLY A 86 -9.56 16.65 -32.60
CA GLY A 86 -8.12 16.53 -32.78
C GLY A 86 -7.73 15.35 -33.65
N THR A 87 -6.73 15.54 -34.51
CA THR A 87 -6.15 14.46 -35.34
C THR A 87 -4.65 14.64 -35.50
N SER A 88 -3.95 13.61 -36.00
CA SER A 88 -2.52 13.69 -36.36
C SER A 88 -2.19 14.79 -37.37
N SER A 89 -3.16 15.23 -38.17
CA SER A 89 -3.02 16.35 -39.11
C SER A 89 -3.32 17.72 -38.48
N ALA A 90 -4.07 17.76 -37.37
CA ALA A 90 -4.55 18.97 -36.72
C ALA A 90 -4.59 18.80 -35.19
N THR A 91 -3.50 19.25 -34.53
CA THR A 91 -3.42 19.32 -33.07
C THR A 91 -4.50 20.22 -32.50
N ARG A 92 -5.35 19.67 -31.63
CA ARG A 92 -6.44 20.37 -30.96
C ARG A 92 -6.62 19.74 -29.59
N ARG A 93 -6.69 20.55 -28.55
CA ARG A 93 -6.97 20.11 -27.17
C ARG A 93 -8.23 20.79 -26.65
N GLY A 94 -8.71 20.38 -25.49
CA GLY A 94 -9.84 21.02 -24.82
C GLY A 94 -9.41 22.34 -24.20
N PHE A 95 -8.53 22.25 -23.19
CA PHE A 95 -8.10 23.40 -22.39
C PHE A 95 -6.58 23.57 -22.35
N HIS A 96 -6.15 24.81 -22.22
CA HIS A 96 -4.75 25.21 -22.10
C HIS A 96 -4.59 26.27 -21.01
N PHE A 97 -4.06 25.86 -19.85
CA PHE A 97 -3.72 26.75 -18.73
C PHE A 97 -2.23 27.10 -18.80
N HIS A 98 -1.92 28.38 -18.95
CA HIS A 98 -0.54 28.82 -19.16
C HIS A 98 -0.22 30.28 -18.81
N SER A 99 -1.16 30.97 -18.18
CA SER A 99 -1.12 32.41 -17.97
C SER A 99 -1.05 32.76 -16.48
N GLY A 100 -0.63 31.80 -15.65
CA GLY A 100 -0.50 31.96 -14.20
C GLY A 100 -1.81 31.75 -13.47
N GLU A 101 -2.71 30.93 -14.03
CA GLU A 101 -3.96 30.56 -13.38
C GLU A 101 -3.70 30.00 -11.98
N ASP A 102 -4.49 30.42 -11.00
CA ASP A 102 -4.43 29.92 -9.63
C ASP A 102 -5.59 28.95 -9.34
N SER A 103 -5.72 28.51 -8.08
CA SER A 103 -6.76 27.57 -7.69
C SER A 103 -8.20 28.12 -7.83
N MET A 104 -8.37 29.43 -8.04
CA MET A 104 -9.66 30.06 -8.30
C MET A 104 -10.02 30.07 -9.78
N SER A 105 -9.11 29.63 -10.66
CA SER A 105 -9.39 29.30 -12.06
C SER A 105 -9.94 27.87 -12.10
N VAL A 106 -11.28 27.75 -12.13
CA VAL A 106 -11.98 26.48 -11.94
C VAL A 106 -12.63 26.01 -13.23
N LEU A 107 -12.30 24.77 -13.63
CA LEU A 107 -12.97 24.03 -14.69
C LEU A 107 -13.80 22.90 -14.05
N ARG A 108 -15.13 22.92 -14.25
CA ARG A 108 -16.02 21.97 -13.59
C ARG A 108 -17.06 21.33 -14.52
N GLY A 109 -17.18 20.02 -14.47
CA GLY A 109 -18.37 19.32 -15.00
C GLY A 109 -18.38 19.13 -16.51
N PHE A 110 -17.24 19.05 -17.18
CA PHE A 110 -17.19 18.85 -18.64
C PHE A 110 -16.74 17.44 -19.02
N THR A 111 -17.32 16.87 -20.07
CA THR A 111 -16.63 15.83 -20.84
C THR A 111 -15.71 16.50 -21.86
N ILE A 112 -14.43 16.12 -21.92
CA ILE A 112 -13.43 16.57 -22.89
C ILE A 112 -12.97 15.35 -23.66
N MET A 113 -13.15 15.36 -24.98
CA MET A 113 -12.83 14.19 -25.81
C MET A 113 -12.20 14.51 -27.15
N ASN A 114 -11.65 13.48 -27.79
CA ASN A 114 -11.00 13.54 -29.11
C ASN A 114 -9.89 14.60 -29.18
N GLY A 115 -9.23 14.88 -28.06
CA GLY A 115 -8.04 15.73 -28.06
C GLY A 115 -6.87 15.05 -28.77
N TYR A 116 -6.07 15.79 -29.52
CA TYR A 116 -4.85 15.28 -30.15
C TYR A 116 -3.70 16.27 -30.00
N ALA A 117 -2.57 15.81 -29.45
CA ALA A 117 -1.35 16.59 -29.29
C ALA A 117 -0.18 15.98 -30.08
N ARG A 118 0.19 16.62 -31.21
CA ARG A 118 1.37 16.29 -32.01
C ARG A 118 2.62 16.97 -31.47
N VAL A 119 3.72 16.23 -31.36
CA VAL A 119 5.02 16.82 -31.03
C VAL A 119 5.55 17.57 -32.25
N THR A 120 5.78 18.87 -32.11
CA THR A 120 6.39 19.71 -33.14
C THR A 120 7.70 20.29 -32.64
N ALA A 121 8.71 20.39 -33.50
CA ALA A 121 10.01 20.93 -33.13
C ALA A 121 9.92 22.40 -32.63
N PRO A 122 10.80 22.81 -31.68
CA PRO A 122 11.81 22.00 -31.01
C PRO A 122 11.19 20.95 -30.08
N ALA A 123 11.92 19.86 -29.87
CA ALA A 123 11.48 18.68 -29.12
C ALA A 123 11.04 19.04 -27.67
N PRO A 124 10.39 18.11 -26.94
CA PRO A 124 9.55 18.33 -25.74
C PRO A 124 10.11 19.26 -24.66
N PRO A 125 9.25 19.88 -23.83
CA PRO A 125 7.84 19.52 -23.60
C PRO A 125 6.81 20.23 -24.50
N SER A 126 7.20 21.03 -25.50
CA SER A 126 6.24 21.72 -26.38
C SER A 126 5.39 20.76 -27.22
N GLY A 127 4.07 20.95 -27.20
CA GLY A 127 3.13 20.21 -28.05
C GLY A 127 2.55 18.92 -27.46
N CYS A 128 2.55 18.76 -26.13
CA CYS A 128 1.96 17.62 -25.41
C CYS A 128 0.60 17.97 -24.76
N GLY A 129 -0.06 16.99 -24.12
CA GLY A 129 -1.38 17.15 -23.49
C GLY A 129 -2.53 17.06 -24.49
N GLY A 130 -3.06 15.86 -24.71
CA GLY A 130 -4.12 15.60 -25.70
C GLY A 130 -5.42 16.31 -25.34
N GLY A 131 -5.92 16.11 -24.12
CA GLY A 131 -7.14 16.76 -23.63
C GLY A 131 -6.87 18.10 -22.95
N ILE A 132 -6.01 18.12 -21.94
CA ILE A 132 -5.68 19.33 -21.15
C ILE A 132 -4.16 19.48 -21.06
N VAL A 133 -3.68 20.73 -21.14
CA VAL A 133 -2.29 21.05 -20.81
C VAL A 133 -2.22 22.19 -19.79
N ILE A 134 -1.41 21.99 -18.75
CA ILE A 134 -1.19 22.94 -17.65
C ILE A 134 0.30 23.22 -17.54
N ARG A 135 0.70 24.50 -17.62
CA ARG A 135 2.11 24.89 -17.65
C ARG A 135 2.39 26.25 -17.05
N THR A 136 3.68 26.57 -16.94
CA THR A 136 4.16 27.92 -16.61
C THR A 136 3.65 28.35 -15.23
N SER A 137 3.87 27.48 -14.23
CA SER A 137 3.47 27.68 -12.84
C SER A 137 1.96 27.93 -12.64
N SER A 138 1.13 27.44 -13.57
CA SER A 138 -0.33 27.53 -13.46
C SER A 138 -0.84 26.39 -12.60
N SER A 139 -1.75 26.68 -11.67
CA SER A 139 -2.27 25.77 -10.66
C SER A 139 -3.80 25.82 -10.58
N PRO A 140 -4.52 25.61 -11.70
CA PRO A 140 -5.99 25.64 -11.74
C PRO A 140 -6.61 24.50 -10.92
N THR A 141 -7.91 24.62 -10.67
CA THR A 141 -8.75 23.51 -10.16
C THR A 141 -9.52 22.89 -11.33
N VAL A 142 -9.38 21.57 -11.50
CA VAL A 142 -10.14 20.76 -12.47
C VAL A 142 -10.95 19.75 -11.67
N GLU A 143 -12.27 19.83 -11.75
CA GLU A 143 -13.15 18.99 -10.94
C GLU A 143 -14.39 18.46 -11.66
N ASP A 144 -14.84 17.28 -11.27
CA ASP A 144 -16.04 16.61 -11.81
C ASP A 144 -16.02 16.50 -13.35
N CYS A 145 -14.83 16.37 -13.96
CA CYS A 145 -14.65 16.31 -15.41
C CYS A 145 -14.38 14.89 -15.90
N VAL A 146 -14.77 14.59 -17.13
CA VAL A 146 -14.44 13.34 -17.83
C VAL A 146 -13.51 13.65 -18.99
N ILE A 147 -12.25 13.24 -18.91
CA ILE A 147 -11.25 13.39 -19.98
C ILE A 147 -11.07 12.03 -20.64
N ARG A 148 -11.53 11.87 -21.88
CA ARG A 148 -11.54 10.56 -22.52
C ARG A 148 -11.16 10.56 -23.98
N GLU A 149 -10.65 9.43 -24.47
CA GLU A 149 -10.31 9.21 -25.87
C GLU A 149 -9.38 10.31 -26.44
N CYS A 150 -8.54 10.90 -25.58
CA CYS A 150 -7.57 11.90 -25.98
C CYS A 150 -6.21 11.24 -26.24
N THR A 151 -5.50 11.74 -27.24
CA THR A 151 -4.23 11.19 -27.71
C THR A 151 -3.12 12.23 -27.65
N ALA A 152 -1.96 11.85 -27.15
CA ALA A 152 -0.73 12.63 -27.29
C ALA A 152 0.36 11.78 -27.94
N GLU A 153 1.28 12.40 -28.67
CA GLU A 153 2.43 11.67 -29.25
C GLU A 153 3.58 11.46 -28.26
N MET A 154 3.49 12.03 -27.04
CA MET A 154 4.58 11.92 -26.07
C MET A 154 4.17 12.01 -24.61
N TYR A 155 3.50 13.08 -24.14
CA TYR A 155 3.14 13.18 -22.72
C TYR A 155 1.67 13.52 -22.52
N GLY A 156 1.03 12.79 -21.61
CA GLY A 156 -0.31 13.11 -21.11
C GLY A 156 -1.37 12.98 -22.19
N GLY A 157 -1.79 11.75 -22.52
CA GLY A 157 -2.88 11.54 -23.47
C GLY A 157 -4.13 12.30 -23.06
N GLY A 158 -4.55 12.15 -21.79
CA GLY A 158 -5.62 12.93 -21.19
C GLY A 158 -5.15 14.32 -20.75
N MET A 159 -4.18 14.38 -19.84
CA MET A 159 -3.67 15.63 -19.30
C MET A 159 -2.15 15.64 -19.11
N PHE A 160 -1.54 16.78 -19.44
CA PHE A 160 -0.11 17.01 -19.18
C PHE A 160 0.11 18.24 -18.30
N VAL A 161 0.82 18.05 -17.18
CA VAL A 161 1.16 19.10 -16.22
C VAL A 161 2.67 19.24 -16.16
N TYR A 162 3.18 20.45 -16.42
CA TYR A 162 4.61 20.68 -16.39
C TYR A 162 5.04 22.09 -15.96
N SER A 163 6.34 22.29 -15.77
CA SER A 163 6.94 23.60 -15.47
C SER A 163 6.43 24.20 -14.16
N GLU A 164 6.68 23.50 -13.05
CA GLU A 164 6.37 23.96 -11.68
C GLU A 164 4.86 24.22 -11.45
N SER A 165 4.01 23.48 -12.16
CA SER A 165 2.55 23.61 -12.10
C SER A 165 1.99 22.66 -11.05
N CYS A 166 1.07 23.15 -10.20
CA CYS A 166 0.55 22.39 -9.05
C CYS A 166 -0.99 22.40 -9.02
N PRO A 167 -1.68 21.89 -10.07
CA PRO A 167 -3.13 21.92 -10.13
C PRO A 167 -3.78 21.02 -9.08
N ARG A 168 -5.05 21.32 -8.78
CA ARG A 168 -5.94 20.45 -8.03
C ARG A 168 -6.82 19.70 -9.03
N VAL A 169 -6.81 18.38 -8.99
CA VAL A 169 -7.58 17.51 -9.87
C VAL A 169 -8.43 16.62 -8.99
N THR A 170 -9.75 16.85 -8.97
CA THR A 170 -10.65 16.21 -8.01
C THR A 170 -11.86 15.59 -8.70
N ASN A 171 -12.24 14.37 -8.34
CA ASN A 171 -13.43 13.69 -8.89
C ASN A 171 -13.45 13.65 -10.42
N CYS A 172 -12.28 13.53 -11.06
CA CYS A 172 -12.19 13.47 -12.51
C CYS A 172 -12.02 12.02 -12.99
N THR A 173 -12.55 11.71 -14.17
CA THR A 173 -12.33 10.44 -14.84
C THR A 173 -11.42 10.62 -16.05
N PHE A 174 -10.35 9.84 -16.14
CA PHE A 174 -9.44 9.73 -17.28
C PHE A 174 -9.63 8.35 -17.92
N ALA A 175 -10.32 8.28 -19.07
CA ALA A 175 -10.71 7.01 -19.67
C ALA A 175 -10.23 6.85 -21.13
N GLY A 176 -9.57 5.73 -21.45
CA GLY A 176 -9.22 5.42 -22.85
C GLY A 176 -8.26 6.42 -23.49
N ASN A 177 -7.47 7.14 -22.69
CA ASN A 177 -6.51 8.12 -23.20
C ASN A 177 -5.20 7.45 -23.54
N ARG A 178 -4.52 7.96 -24.55
CA ARG A 178 -3.40 7.24 -25.17
C ARG A 178 -2.20 8.14 -25.41
N VAL A 179 -1.02 7.61 -25.11
CA VAL A 179 0.22 8.13 -25.66
C VAL A 179 0.68 7.17 -26.75
N ILE A 180 0.71 7.66 -27.99
CA ILE A 180 1.15 6.90 -29.16
C ILE A 180 2.56 7.32 -29.56
N HIS A 181 3.40 6.36 -29.94
CA HIS A 181 4.80 6.62 -30.25
C HIS A 181 4.95 7.47 -31.53
N GLY A 182 5.28 8.77 -31.37
CA GLY A 182 5.48 9.68 -32.49
C GLY A 182 6.83 9.50 -33.22
N PHE A 183 7.92 9.18 -32.50
CA PHE A 183 9.32 9.11 -33.00
C PHE A 183 10.22 8.40 -31.96
N THR A 184 11.56 8.43 -32.09
CA THR A 184 12.60 7.83 -31.20
C THR A 184 12.62 8.29 -29.72
N LEU A 185 11.54 8.85 -29.19
CA LEU A 185 11.46 9.39 -27.84
C LEU A 185 10.35 8.67 -27.02
N SER A 186 10.56 8.63 -25.72
CA SER A 186 9.73 7.90 -24.76
C SER A 186 8.37 8.55 -24.47
N GLY A 187 7.31 7.76 -24.41
CA GLY A 187 5.93 8.23 -24.23
C GLY A 187 5.36 7.92 -22.84
N TYR A 188 4.94 8.95 -22.09
CA TYR A 188 4.57 8.82 -20.67
C TYR A 188 3.16 9.33 -20.33
N GLY A 189 2.45 8.59 -19.48
CA GLY A 189 1.18 9.03 -18.87
C GLY A 189 0.04 9.00 -19.87
N GLY A 190 -0.54 7.82 -20.12
CA GLY A 190 -1.71 7.68 -20.99
C GLY A 190 -2.86 8.55 -20.51
N GLY A 191 -3.21 8.45 -19.22
CA GLY A 191 -4.18 9.33 -18.57
C GLY A 191 -3.59 10.69 -18.22
N LEU A 192 -2.57 10.71 -17.36
CA LEU A 192 -1.97 11.93 -16.81
C LEU A 192 -0.44 11.83 -16.74
N SER A 193 0.25 12.91 -17.13
CA SER A 193 1.70 13.02 -16.99
C SER A 193 2.09 14.28 -16.22
N LEU A 194 2.95 14.12 -15.20
CA LEU A 194 3.57 15.17 -14.41
C LEU A 194 5.06 15.28 -14.72
N TYR A 195 5.53 16.50 -14.92
CA TYR A 195 6.90 16.75 -15.37
C TYR A 195 7.47 18.05 -14.80
N GLN A 196 8.78 18.11 -14.53
CA GLN A 196 9.50 19.32 -14.09
C GLN A 196 8.88 19.95 -12.83
N LYS A 197 9.08 19.30 -11.67
CA LYS A 197 8.69 19.79 -10.35
C LYS A 197 7.19 20.15 -10.26
N SER A 198 6.35 19.33 -10.88
CA SER A 198 4.91 19.57 -10.89
C SER A 198 4.25 18.72 -9.80
N HIS A 199 3.69 19.38 -8.78
CA HIS A 199 3.20 18.75 -7.56
C HIS A 199 1.67 18.79 -7.51
N ALA A 200 1.03 18.09 -8.45
CA ALA A 200 -0.43 18.05 -8.51
C ALA A 200 -1.03 17.35 -7.28
N ARG A 201 -2.24 17.77 -6.90
CA ARG A 201 -3.09 17.04 -5.94
C ARG A 201 -4.19 16.33 -6.71
N ILE A 202 -4.14 15.01 -6.74
CA ILE A 202 -5.04 14.15 -7.51
C ILE A 202 -5.87 13.37 -6.48
N ILE A 203 -7.18 13.66 -6.38
CA ILE A 203 -8.02 13.15 -5.30
C ILE A 203 -9.36 12.66 -5.85
N GLY A 204 -9.81 11.46 -5.48
CA GLY A 204 -11.14 10.97 -5.89
C GLY A 204 -11.25 10.68 -7.39
N CYS A 205 -10.12 10.52 -8.08
CA CYS A 205 -10.10 10.40 -9.54
C CYS A 205 -10.10 8.94 -9.99
N THR A 206 -10.63 8.70 -11.19
CA THR A 206 -10.57 7.40 -11.86
C THR A 206 -9.65 7.48 -13.07
N PHE A 207 -8.72 6.54 -13.21
CA PHE A 207 -7.88 6.35 -14.38
C PHE A 207 -8.14 4.95 -14.93
N SER A 208 -8.89 4.85 -16.03
CA SER A 208 -9.29 3.57 -16.60
C SER A 208 -8.88 3.41 -18.07
N GLU A 209 -8.43 2.22 -18.45
CA GLU A 209 -8.17 1.84 -19.85
C GLU A 209 -7.20 2.79 -20.59
N ASN A 210 -6.30 3.46 -19.86
CA ASN A 210 -5.34 4.37 -20.47
C ASN A 210 -4.08 3.61 -20.93
N GLU A 211 -3.50 4.04 -22.04
CA GLU A 211 -2.37 3.36 -22.66
C GLU A 211 -1.18 4.31 -22.82
N ALA A 212 -0.01 3.90 -22.34
CA ALA A 212 1.26 4.59 -22.58
C ALA A 212 2.21 3.71 -23.39
N SER A 213 2.82 4.29 -24.42
CA SER A 213 3.82 3.60 -25.25
C SER A 213 5.15 3.34 -24.53
N ASP A 214 5.34 3.81 -23.29
CA ASP A 214 6.54 3.59 -22.48
C ASP A 214 6.16 3.47 -20.99
N LEU A 215 5.92 4.58 -20.29
CA LEU A 215 5.77 4.60 -18.82
C LEU A 215 4.42 5.13 -18.35
N GLY A 216 3.85 4.53 -17.31
CA GLY A 216 2.69 5.08 -16.61
C GLY A 216 1.44 5.06 -17.49
N GLY A 217 0.81 3.90 -17.66
CA GLY A 217 -0.41 3.78 -18.47
C GLY A 217 -1.50 4.74 -17.96
N GLY A 218 -1.78 4.70 -16.67
CA GLY A 218 -2.66 5.66 -16.00
C GLY A 218 -1.94 6.98 -15.73
N ILE A 219 -0.93 6.94 -14.86
CA ILE A 219 -0.23 8.13 -14.35
C ILE A 219 1.29 7.97 -14.49
N ALA A 220 1.96 9.00 -15.02
CA ALA A 220 3.41 9.09 -15.03
C ALA A 220 3.91 10.31 -14.24
N VAL A 221 4.86 10.10 -13.32
CA VAL A 221 5.47 11.11 -12.45
C VAL A 221 6.96 11.21 -12.75
N ASN A 222 7.40 12.34 -13.29
CA ASN A 222 8.79 12.51 -13.74
C ASN A 222 9.37 13.89 -13.41
N TYR A 223 10.69 13.99 -13.51
CA TYR A 223 11.52 15.19 -13.38
C TYR A 223 11.26 15.95 -12.08
N LEU A 224 11.52 15.29 -10.95
CA LEU A 224 11.42 15.85 -9.59
C LEU A 224 9.99 16.24 -9.20
N SER A 225 8.99 15.63 -9.84
CA SER A 225 7.58 15.79 -9.48
C SER A 225 7.26 14.88 -8.29
N SER A 226 6.38 15.34 -7.41
CA SER A 226 6.00 14.61 -6.19
C SER A 226 4.54 14.96 -5.86
N PRO A 227 3.58 14.35 -6.55
CA PRO A 227 2.16 14.60 -6.32
C PRO A 227 1.64 13.88 -5.07
N LEU A 228 0.48 14.33 -4.62
CA LEU A 228 -0.42 13.53 -3.79
C LEU A 228 -1.42 12.82 -4.71
N ILE A 229 -1.51 11.49 -4.61
CA ILE A 229 -2.49 10.65 -5.28
C ILE A 229 -3.30 9.97 -4.17
N LYS A 230 -4.57 10.37 -4.02
CA LYS A 230 -5.41 9.96 -2.89
C LYS A 230 -6.80 9.54 -3.32
N ASP A 231 -7.38 8.50 -2.72
CA ASP A 231 -8.78 8.10 -2.95
C ASP A 231 -9.05 7.83 -4.44
N CYS A 232 -8.06 7.33 -5.17
CA CYS A 232 -8.13 7.16 -6.62
C CYS A 232 -8.34 5.69 -6.99
N LEU A 233 -9.14 5.46 -8.04
CA LEU A 233 -9.23 4.17 -8.74
C LEU A 233 -8.36 4.22 -9.98
N ILE A 234 -7.39 3.32 -10.11
CA ILE A 234 -6.45 3.24 -11.22
C ILE A 234 -6.52 1.81 -11.76
N GLU A 235 -7.30 1.62 -12.82
CA GLU A 235 -7.67 0.29 -13.30
C GLU A 235 -7.44 0.07 -14.80
N ASP A 236 -7.09 -1.16 -15.16
CA ASP A 236 -6.99 -1.63 -16.55
C ASP A 236 -6.11 -0.75 -17.45
N ASN A 237 -5.11 -0.09 -16.88
CA ASN A 237 -4.18 0.74 -17.63
C ASN A 237 -2.98 -0.08 -18.12
N ILE A 238 -2.44 0.31 -19.26
CA ILE A 238 -1.39 -0.43 -19.97
C ILE A 238 -0.17 0.45 -20.21
N ALA A 239 1.00 -0.04 -19.82
CA ALA A 239 2.30 0.53 -20.17
C ALA A 239 3.14 -0.48 -20.96
N MET A 240 3.79 -0.03 -22.04
CA MET A 240 4.70 -0.87 -22.84
C MET A 240 6.10 -1.04 -22.23
N ASP A 241 6.40 -0.34 -21.14
CA ASP A 241 7.57 -0.56 -20.29
C ASP A 241 7.10 -0.67 -18.82
N ASN A 242 7.30 0.36 -17.99
CA ASN A 242 7.06 0.29 -16.53
C ASN A 242 5.82 1.03 -16.05
N GLY A 243 5.20 0.53 -14.98
CA GLY A 243 4.10 1.19 -14.27
C GLY A 243 2.82 1.19 -15.09
N GLY A 244 2.13 0.05 -15.19
CA GLY A 244 0.87 -0.04 -15.93
C GLY A 244 -0.15 0.97 -15.38
N GLY A 245 -0.33 0.98 -14.06
CA GLY A 245 -1.14 1.99 -13.37
C GLY A 245 -0.36 3.29 -13.17
N ILE A 246 0.67 3.24 -12.31
CA ILE A 246 1.49 4.41 -11.94
C ILE A 246 2.96 4.12 -12.22
N CYS A 247 3.64 5.05 -12.89
CA CYS A 247 5.10 5.06 -12.98
C CYS A 247 5.68 6.32 -12.33
N SER A 248 6.71 6.16 -11.49
CA SER A 248 7.47 7.25 -10.88
C SER A 248 8.96 7.09 -11.19
N GLY A 249 9.57 8.12 -11.77
CA GLY A 249 11.02 8.17 -12.02
C GLY A 249 11.55 7.07 -12.95
N GLY A 250 10.69 6.47 -13.78
CA GLY A 250 11.05 5.37 -14.69
C GLY A 250 12.05 5.74 -15.81
N SER A 251 12.59 6.96 -15.84
CA SER A 251 13.70 7.29 -16.71
C SER A 251 15.02 6.72 -16.14
N ALA A 252 15.93 6.31 -17.03
CA ALA A 252 17.22 5.70 -16.67
C ALA A 252 18.13 6.57 -15.77
N TRP A 253 17.73 7.82 -15.50
CA TRP A 253 18.52 8.84 -14.82
C TRP A 253 18.31 8.93 -13.31
N GLY A 254 17.45 8.09 -12.71
CA GLY A 254 17.28 8.06 -11.25
C GLY A 254 16.72 9.39 -10.73
N GLU A 255 15.53 9.73 -11.19
CA GLU A 255 14.88 10.98 -10.82
C GLU A 255 14.29 10.86 -9.41
N ASN A 256 14.54 11.86 -8.57
CA ASN A 256 13.99 11.91 -7.21
C ASN A 256 12.51 12.32 -7.25
N CYS A 257 11.66 11.42 -7.74
CA CYS A 257 10.21 11.57 -7.70
C CYS A 257 9.66 10.77 -6.52
N SER A 258 8.98 11.47 -5.59
CA SER A 258 8.44 10.88 -4.36
C SER A 258 6.92 11.13 -4.30
N PRO A 259 6.10 10.47 -5.13
CA PRO A 259 4.66 10.55 -4.98
C PRO A 259 4.21 9.94 -3.64
N ASP A 260 3.20 10.58 -3.03
CA ASP A 260 2.45 10.00 -1.92
C ASP A 260 1.19 9.35 -2.50
N ILE A 261 1.11 8.02 -2.40
CA ILE A 261 0.00 7.20 -2.89
C ILE A 261 -0.74 6.64 -1.67
N VAL A 262 -1.98 7.09 -1.47
CA VAL A 262 -2.70 6.87 -0.20
C VAL A 262 -4.15 6.52 -0.47
N GLU A 263 -4.71 5.54 0.23
CA GLU A 263 -6.16 5.23 0.17
C GLU A 263 -6.62 4.95 -1.28
N CYS A 264 -5.79 4.33 -2.11
CA CYS A 264 -6.09 4.09 -3.53
C CYS A 264 -6.48 2.62 -3.81
N GLU A 265 -7.05 2.42 -4.99
CA GLU A 265 -7.31 1.11 -5.57
C GLU A 265 -6.58 1.00 -6.92
N ILE A 266 -5.67 0.05 -7.04
CA ILE A 266 -4.81 -0.13 -8.22
C ILE A 266 -5.00 -1.55 -8.74
N ALA A 267 -5.84 -1.69 -9.77
CA ALA A 267 -6.43 -2.97 -10.16
C ALA A 267 -6.21 -3.31 -11.65
N GLY A 268 -5.87 -4.56 -11.98
CA GLY A 268 -5.91 -5.03 -13.38
C GLY A 268 -4.93 -4.33 -14.34
N ASN A 269 -3.96 -3.55 -13.83
CA ASN A 269 -3.03 -2.83 -14.69
C ASN A 269 -1.92 -3.73 -15.21
N SER A 270 -1.41 -3.43 -16.41
CA SER A 270 -0.39 -4.24 -17.06
C SER A 270 0.81 -3.42 -17.52
N ALA A 271 2.01 -3.89 -17.18
CA ALA A 271 3.29 -3.37 -17.66
C ALA A 271 4.02 -4.47 -18.45
N ALA A 272 4.67 -4.13 -19.57
CA ALA A 272 5.45 -5.13 -20.30
C ALA A 272 6.73 -5.54 -19.57
N THR A 273 7.24 -4.69 -18.66
CA THR A 273 8.50 -4.92 -17.95
C THR A 273 8.31 -4.84 -16.44
N LEU A 274 8.29 -3.67 -15.80
CA LEU A 274 8.34 -3.58 -14.33
C LEU A 274 7.14 -2.86 -13.73
N GLY A 275 6.66 -3.32 -12.58
CA GLY A 275 5.60 -2.63 -11.84
C GLY A 275 4.28 -2.65 -12.59
N GLY A 276 3.61 -3.80 -12.65
CA GLY A 276 2.31 -3.90 -13.33
C GLY A 276 1.30 -2.87 -12.81
N GLY A 277 1.16 -2.80 -11.49
CA GLY A 277 0.42 -1.73 -10.82
C GLY A 277 1.26 -0.46 -10.68
N ILE A 278 2.33 -0.53 -9.89
CA ILE A 278 3.20 0.61 -9.55
C ILE A 278 4.65 0.29 -9.92
N GLY A 279 5.27 1.10 -10.77
CA GLY A 279 6.70 1.07 -11.03
C GLY A 279 7.38 2.33 -10.50
N CYS A 280 8.30 2.20 -9.53
CA CYS A 280 9.04 3.32 -8.96
C CYS A 280 10.54 3.12 -9.14
N CYS A 281 11.22 4.07 -9.79
CA CYS A 281 12.67 4.11 -9.84
C CYS A 281 13.23 5.47 -9.42
N GLY A 282 14.08 5.49 -8.41
CA GLY A 282 14.50 6.71 -7.76
C GLY A 282 13.51 7.18 -6.68
N GLY A 283 13.90 8.24 -5.97
CA GLY A 283 13.04 8.91 -5.00
C GLY A 283 12.69 8.08 -3.75
N SER A 284 11.69 8.56 -3.03
CA SER A 284 11.23 8.00 -1.75
C SER A 284 9.70 8.07 -1.70
N PRO A 285 8.99 7.34 -2.56
CA PRO A 285 7.53 7.32 -2.53
C PRO A 285 7.03 6.70 -1.22
N VAL A 286 5.88 7.17 -0.76
CA VAL A 286 5.12 6.54 0.32
C VAL A 286 3.87 5.92 -0.31
N ILE A 287 3.69 4.62 -0.13
CA ILE A 287 2.53 3.87 -0.59
C ILE A 287 1.84 3.32 0.66
N ARG A 288 0.64 3.79 0.98
CA ARG A 288 -0.07 3.30 2.16
C ARG A 288 -1.57 3.20 2.02
N GLU A 289 -2.17 2.34 2.85
CA GLU A 289 -3.63 2.14 2.91
C GLU A 289 -4.24 1.87 1.53
N THR A 290 -3.50 1.22 0.64
CA THR A 290 -3.85 1.04 -0.77
C THR A 290 -4.10 -0.44 -1.08
N ALA A 291 -5.16 -0.72 -1.84
CA ALA A 291 -5.44 -2.04 -2.40
C ALA A 291 -4.80 -2.17 -3.79
N ILE A 292 -3.92 -3.16 -3.97
CA ILE A 292 -3.12 -3.38 -5.19
C ILE A 292 -3.32 -4.81 -5.65
N TYR A 293 -4.16 -5.02 -6.67
CA TYR A 293 -4.56 -6.38 -7.02
C TYR A 293 -4.75 -6.66 -8.50
N GLY A 294 -4.57 -7.92 -8.89
CA GLY A 294 -4.80 -8.37 -10.28
C GLY A 294 -3.87 -7.71 -11.31
N ASN A 295 -2.79 -7.06 -10.89
CA ASN A 295 -1.87 -6.39 -11.81
C ASN A 295 -0.84 -7.38 -12.38
N SER A 296 -0.30 -7.09 -13.56
CA SER A 296 0.65 -7.97 -14.25
C SER A 296 1.88 -7.26 -14.80
N GLY A 297 3.06 -7.86 -14.61
CA GLY A 297 4.34 -7.35 -15.13
C GLY A 297 5.33 -8.46 -15.52
N MET A 298 6.51 -8.09 -16.04
CA MET A 298 7.64 -9.03 -16.09
C MET A 298 8.28 -9.19 -14.70
N SER A 299 8.39 -8.14 -13.89
CA SER A 299 8.77 -8.25 -12.48
C SER A 299 8.11 -7.15 -11.65
N GLY A 300 7.78 -7.44 -10.39
CA GLY A 300 6.94 -6.54 -9.58
C GLY A 300 5.53 -6.45 -10.18
N GLY A 301 4.80 -7.57 -10.19
CA GLY A 301 3.43 -7.60 -10.75
C GLY A 301 2.54 -6.54 -10.14
N GLY A 302 2.53 -6.45 -8.80
CA GLY A 302 1.92 -5.35 -8.06
C GLY A 302 2.82 -4.12 -8.05
N ILE A 303 3.98 -4.22 -7.39
CA ILE A 303 4.88 -3.10 -7.12
C ILE A 303 6.30 -3.45 -7.53
N HIS A 304 6.97 -2.55 -8.23
CA HIS A 304 8.43 -2.55 -8.42
C HIS A 304 9.08 -1.31 -7.82
N LEU A 305 10.17 -1.51 -7.07
CA LEU A 305 10.93 -0.48 -6.37
C LEU A 305 12.42 -0.56 -6.73
N CYS A 306 12.99 0.50 -7.30
CA CYS A 306 14.43 0.61 -7.58
C CYS A 306 15.06 1.95 -7.17
N ARG A 307 16.35 1.94 -6.81
CA ARG A 307 17.24 3.11 -6.66
C ARG A 307 16.74 4.22 -5.72
N GLY A 308 16.05 3.88 -4.63
CA GLY A 308 15.42 4.88 -3.75
C GLY A 308 15.29 4.48 -2.28
N HIS A 309 14.50 5.26 -1.54
CA HIS A 309 14.09 4.97 -0.17
C HIS A 309 12.56 4.90 0.00
N PRO A 310 11.88 3.97 -0.67
CA PRO A 310 10.43 3.86 -0.62
C PRO A 310 9.94 3.28 0.72
N SER A 311 8.74 3.70 1.12
CA SER A 311 7.98 3.09 2.21
C SER A 311 6.67 2.50 1.69
N VAL A 312 6.38 1.25 2.04
CA VAL A 312 5.16 0.51 1.67
C VAL A 312 4.50 0.04 2.95
N GLU A 313 3.42 0.70 3.37
CA GLU A 313 2.84 0.58 4.71
C GLU A 313 1.35 0.25 4.64
N GLU A 314 0.83 -0.69 5.42
CA GLU A 314 -0.63 -0.89 5.55
C GLU A 314 -1.37 -1.16 4.22
N ASN A 315 -0.74 -1.90 3.29
CA ASN A 315 -1.34 -2.18 1.97
C ASN A 315 -1.84 -3.62 1.86
N GLU A 316 -2.87 -3.82 1.04
CA GLU A 316 -3.30 -5.13 0.56
C GLU A 316 -2.76 -5.36 -0.86
N ILE A 317 -1.84 -6.31 -1.02
CA ILE A 317 -1.15 -6.59 -2.27
C ILE A 317 -1.48 -8.03 -2.66
N THR A 318 -2.54 -8.21 -3.46
CA THR A 318 -3.17 -9.53 -3.66
C THR A 318 -3.39 -9.92 -5.11
N GLY A 319 -3.19 -11.20 -5.46
CA GLY A 319 -3.54 -11.72 -6.79
C GLY A 319 -2.76 -11.10 -7.95
N ASN A 320 -1.59 -10.50 -7.70
CA ASN A 320 -0.75 -9.91 -8.74
C ASN A 320 0.16 -10.98 -9.36
N SER A 321 0.58 -10.76 -10.61
CA SER A 321 1.35 -11.74 -11.38
C SER A 321 2.59 -11.16 -12.04
N ALA A 322 3.68 -11.92 -12.00
CA ALA A 322 4.92 -11.61 -12.72
C ALA A 322 5.43 -12.83 -13.49
N SER A 323 5.95 -12.64 -14.70
CA SER A 323 6.63 -13.73 -15.42
C SER A 323 8.08 -13.98 -14.94
N GLY A 324 8.66 -13.00 -14.24
CA GLY A 324 9.98 -13.02 -13.62
C GLY A 324 9.88 -13.03 -12.10
N GLY A 325 10.36 -11.96 -11.42
CA GLY A 325 10.44 -11.93 -9.96
C GLY A 325 9.43 -10.99 -9.30
N GLY A 326 8.95 -11.34 -8.10
CA GLY A 326 8.12 -10.48 -7.25
C GLY A 326 6.72 -10.33 -7.81
N GLY A 327 5.85 -11.31 -7.57
CA GLY A 327 4.46 -11.25 -8.04
C GLY A 327 3.74 -10.09 -7.36
N GLY A 328 3.86 -9.99 -6.04
CA GLY A 328 3.39 -8.84 -5.26
C GLY A 328 4.37 -7.68 -5.34
N ILE A 329 5.57 -7.85 -4.80
CA ILE A 329 6.58 -6.78 -4.66
C ILE A 329 7.92 -7.26 -5.21
N PHE A 330 8.57 -6.42 -6.02
CA PHE A 330 9.97 -6.58 -6.40
C PHE A 330 10.81 -5.38 -5.94
N VAL A 331 11.85 -5.63 -5.14
CA VAL A 331 12.80 -4.61 -4.68
C VAL A 331 14.17 -4.86 -5.32
N SER A 332 14.73 -3.87 -6.02
CA SER A 332 15.96 -4.04 -6.77
C SER A 332 16.94 -2.86 -6.73
N SER A 333 18.17 -3.10 -7.18
CA SER A 333 19.10 -2.04 -7.62
C SER A 333 19.43 -0.94 -6.59
N TYR A 334 20.12 -1.32 -5.52
CA TYR A 334 20.63 -0.44 -4.46
C TYR A 334 19.52 0.33 -3.74
N THR A 335 18.35 -0.29 -3.60
CA THR A 335 17.22 0.27 -2.87
C THR A 335 17.38 0.02 -1.38
N LYS A 336 17.01 1.02 -0.58
CA LYS A 336 16.79 0.89 0.87
C LYS A 336 15.29 1.04 1.15
N ALA A 337 14.57 -0.06 1.23
CA ALA A 337 13.11 -0.06 1.36
C ALA A 337 12.65 -0.50 2.75
N ALA A 338 11.50 0.02 3.17
CA ALA A 338 10.72 -0.49 4.29
C ALA A 338 9.36 -0.98 3.77
N VAL A 339 8.97 -2.19 4.19
CA VAL A 339 7.65 -2.77 3.92
C VAL A 339 7.04 -3.16 5.26
N SER A 340 5.95 -2.53 5.67
CA SER A 340 5.35 -2.81 6.97
C SER A 340 3.84 -2.92 6.96
N GLU A 341 3.28 -3.73 7.87
CA GLU A 341 1.83 -3.85 8.08
C GLU A 341 1.05 -4.23 6.80
N CYS A 342 1.73 -4.85 5.84
CA CYS A 342 1.14 -5.23 4.56
C CYS A 342 0.62 -6.67 4.59
N THR A 343 -0.45 -6.90 3.85
CA THR A 343 -0.89 -8.25 3.46
C THR A 343 -0.44 -8.50 2.03
N VAL A 344 0.47 -9.45 1.83
CA VAL A 344 0.97 -9.88 0.52
C VAL A 344 0.46 -11.29 0.27
N ALA A 345 -0.62 -11.43 -0.52
CA ALA A 345 -1.33 -12.69 -0.64
C ALA A 345 -1.64 -13.13 -2.07
N HIS A 346 -1.71 -14.44 -2.33
CA HIS A 346 -2.17 -14.97 -3.63
C HIS A 346 -1.40 -14.46 -4.86
N ASN A 347 -0.20 -13.92 -4.69
CA ASN A 347 0.58 -13.41 -5.80
C ASN A 347 1.37 -14.54 -6.46
N THR A 348 1.62 -14.42 -7.77
CA THR A 348 2.30 -15.45 -8.56
C THR A 348 3.51 -14.90 -9.30
N ALA A 349 4.66 -15.59 -9.21
CA ALA A 349 5.86 -15.24 -9.97
C ALA A 349 6.68 -16.45 -10.42
N ALA A 350 7.79 -16.25 -11.13
CA ALA A 350 8.83 -17.28 -11.23
C ALA A 350 9.69 -17.33 -9.95
N TYR A 351 10.10 -16.17 -9.44
CA TYR A 351 10.87 -16.04 -8.20
C TYR A 351 10.17 -15.12 -7.21
N GLY A 352 9.99 -15.52 -5.97
CA GLY A 352 9.34 -14.66 -4.97
C GLY A 352 7.91 -14.36 -5.34
N GLY A 353 7.01 -15.35 -5.23
CA GLY A 353 5.59 -15.17 -5.57
C GLY A 353 5.01 -13.95 -4.86
N GLY A 354 5.27 -13.80 -3.57
CA GLY A 354 4.95 -12.60 -2.80
C GLY A 354 5.99 -11.49 -3.02
N ILE A 355 7.19 -11.66 -2.48
CA ILE A 355 8.26 -10.67 -2.48
C ILE A 355 9.52 -11.24 -3.14
N TYR A 356 10.11 -10.48 -4.06
CA TYR A 356 11.46 -10.74 -4.54
C TYR A 356 12.39 -9.58 -4.21
N SER A 357 13.61 -9.88 -3.80
CA SER A 357 14.64 -8.87 -3.56
C SER A 357 15.98 -9.22 -4.21
N SER A 358 16.58 -8.25 -4.90
CA SER A 358 17.86 -8.45 -5.60
C SER A 358 18.75 -7.21 -5.58
N ASN A 359 20.06 -7.38 -5.43
CA ASN A 359 21.02 -6.27 -5.42
C ASN A 359 20.60 -5.10 -4.50
N LEU A 360 20.25 -5.40 -3.24
CA LEU A 360 19.74 -4.40 -2.28
C LEU A 360 20.86 -3.55 -1.65
N ASP A 361 20.47 -2.39 -1.12
CA ASP A 361 21.23 -1.70 -0.07
C ASP A 361 20.73 -2.15 1.31
N SER A 362 19.42 -2.06 1.56
CA SER A 362 18.75 -2.71 2.70
C SER A 362 17.26 -2.94 2.44
N LEU A 363 16.67 -3.92 3.10
CA LEU A 363 15.24 -4.14 3.08
C LEU A 363 14.81 -4.61 4.46
N LEU A 364 13.91 -3.85 5.09
CA LEU A 364 13.20 -4.25 6.29
C LEU A 364 11.77 -4.59 5.91
N VAL A 365 11.34 -5.80 6.24
CA VAL A 365 9.95 -6.24 6.14
C VAL A 365 9.45 -6.53 7.53
N SER A 366 8.41 -5.84 7.99
CA SER A 366 7.94 -5.99 9.37
C SER A 366 6.43 -5.98 9.54
N MET A 367 5.90 -6.77 10.46
CA MET A 367 4.45 -6.77 10.75
C MET A 367 3.60 -7.16 9.53
N CYS A 368 4.20 -7.93 8.61
CA CYS A 368 3.57 -8.31 7.33
C CYS A 368 3.01 -9.72 7.37
N THR A 369 1.86 -9.92 6.73
CA THR A 369 1.27 -11.24 6.48
C THR A 369 1.55 -11.62 5.01
N ILE A 370 2.45 -12.58 4.79
CA ILE A 370 2.91 -13.03 3.46
C ILE A 370 2.42 -14.46 3.23
N VAL A 371 1.27 -14.61 2.56
CA VAL A 371 0.54 -15.88 2.60
C VAL A 371 0.00 -16.33 1.26
N GLU A 372 -0.05 -17.64 1.04
CA GLU A 372 -0.68 -18.23 -0.15
C GLU A 372 -0.15 -17.71 -1.50
N ASN A 373 1.09 -17.23 -1.52
CA ASN A 373 1.77 -16.84 -2.75
C ASN A 373 2.40 -18.06 -3.43
N THR A 374 2.51 -18.01 -4.76
CA THR A 374 3.01 -19.14 -5.55
C THR A 374 4.18 -18.72 -6.44
N ALA A 375 5.22 -19.54 -6.47
CA ALA A 375 6.34 -19.40 -7.40
C ALA A 375 6.45 -20.61 -8.32
N THR A 376 6.49 -20.39 -9.63
CA THR A 376 6.71 -21.46 -10.62
C THR A 376 8.14 -21.99 -10.63
N TRP A 377 9.07 -21.33 -9.92
CA TRP A 377 10.43 -21.82 -9.70
C TRP A 377 10.80 -21.87 -8.22
N ARG A 378 11.06 -20.73 -7.57
CA ARG A 378 11.61 -20.69 -6.20
C ARG A 378 11.09 -19.52 -5.39
N GLY A 379 11.00 -19.70 -4.07
CA GLY A 379 10.55 -18.63 -3.17
C GLY A 379 9.06 -18.36 -3.34
N GLY A 380 8.19 -19.27 -2.90
CA GLY A 380 6.74 -19.10 -3.01
C GLY A 380 6.29 -17.79 -2.38
N GLY A 381 6.67 -17.59 -1.12
CA GLY A 381 6.48 -16.33 -0.41
C GLY A 381 7.55 -15.32 -0.81
N ILE A 382 8.79 -15.67 -0.54
CA ILE A 382 9.95 -14.77 -0.65
C ILE A 382 11.07 -15.45 -1.41
N ALA A 383 11.67 -14.73 -2.37
CA ALA A 383 13.01 -15.03 -2.87
C ALA A 383 13.91 -13.83 -2.57
N THR A 384 15.14 -14.06 -2.13
CA THR A 384 15.99 -12.97 -1.66
C THR A 384 17.48 -13.13 -1.98
N GLN A 385 18.12 -11.99 -2.25
CA GLN A 385 19.57 -11.80 -2.29
C GLN A 385 19.98 -10.73 -1.28
N GLY A 386 21.24 -10.73 -0.83
CA GLY A 386 21.71 -9.80 0.20
C GLY A 386 21.28 -10.20 1.62
N GLY A 387 21.04 -9.24 2.51
CA GLY A 387 20.64 -9.52 3.90
C GLY A 387 19.44 -8.70 4.35
N PRO A 388 18.23 -8.93 3.80
CA PRO A 388 17.02 -8.30 4.33
C PRO A 388 16.71 -8.80 5.75
N GLU A 389 15.99 -7.96 6.49
CA GLU A 389 15.52 -8.24 7.84
C GLU A 389 14.00 -8.44 7.81
N TYR A 390 13.53 -9.54 8.37
CA TYR A 390 12.11 -9.85 8.56
C TYR A 390 11.81 -9.85 10.06
N ARG A 391 10.86 -9.01 10.49
CA ARG A 391 10.49 -8.85 11.91
C ARG A 391 9.00 -8.96 12.11
N ASN A 392 8.55 -9.80 13.04
CA ASN A 392 7.13 -9.91 13.35
C ASN A 392 6.33 -10.18 12.06
N CYS A 393 6.71 -11.18 11.27
CA CYS A 393 6.02 -11.52 10.04
C CYS A 393 5.35 -12.88 10.17
N THR A 394 4.16 -13.03 9.60
CA THR A 394 3.54 -14.35 9.38
C THR A 394 3.70 -14.70 7.92
N ILE A 395 4.55 -15.69 7.64
CA ILE A 395 4.82 -16.23 6.31
C ILE A 395 4.24 -17.63 6.30
N ALA A 396 3.16 -17.87 5.57
CA ALA A 396 2.43 -19.13 5.71
C ALA A 396 1.80 -19.58 4.39
N ARG A 397 1.81 -20.89 4.16
CA ARG A 397 1.07 -21.56 3.07
C ARG A 397 1.45 -21.05 1.67
N ASN A 398 2.65 -20.53 1.50
CA ASN A 398 3.20 -20.21 0.20
C ASN A 398 3.77 -21.48 -0.46
N ALA A 399 3.81 -21.50 -1.78
CA ALA A 399 4.20 -22.67 -2.55
C ALA A 399 5.21 -22.34 -3.65
N ALA A 400 6.22 -23.17 -3.81
CA ALA A 400 7.15 -23.14 -4.94
C ALA A 400 7.25 -24.52 -5.61
N ASP A 401 7.47 -24.54 -6.92
CA ASP A 401 7.62 -25.79 -7.67
C ASP A 401 8.96 -26.53 -7.39
N GLN A 402 10.01 -25.81 -6.95
CA GLN A 402 11.33 -26.41 -6.67
C GLN A 402 11.73 -26.38 -5.20
N TYR A 403 11.97 -25.18 -4.63
CA TYR A 403 12.51 -24.98 -3.28
C TYR A 403 12.06 -23.63 -2.70
N GLY A 404 12.12 -23.51 -1.37
CA GLY A 404 11.81 -22.27 -0.67
C GLY A 404 10.32 -21.94 -0.79
N GLY A 405 9.47 -22.70 -0.12
CA GLY A 405 8.04 -22.41 -0.05
C GLY A 405 7.81 -21.05 0.56
N ALA A 406 8.27 -20.85 1.80
CA ALA A 406 8.24 -19.54 2.44
C ALA A 406 9.41 -18.69 1.93
N VAL A 407 10.65 -19.18 2.00
CA VAL A 407 11.85 -18.40 1.68
C VAL A 407 12.87 -19.18 0.85
N GLU A 408 13.29 -18.60 -0.27
CA GLU A 408 14.52 -18.97 -1.01
C GLU A 408 15.64 -17.94 -0.74
N ALA A 409 16.73 -18.37 -0.11
CA ALA A 409 17.92 -17.54 0.12
C ALA A 409 19.00 -17.79 -0.96
N GLU A 410 19.16 -16.87 -1.91
CA GLU A 410 20.04 -17.05 -3.08
C GLU A 410 21.39 -16.34 -2.98
N LEU A 411 22.35 -16.78 -3.81
CA LEU A 411 23.61 -16.07 -4.13
C LEU A 411 24.44 -15.60 -2.92
N GLY A 412 24.54 -16.39 -1.86
CA GLY A 412 25.31 -15.99 -0.68
C GLY A 412 24.59 -14.99 0.23
N SER A 413 23.25 -14.97 0.18
CA SER A 413 22.42 -14.10 1.02
C SER A 413 22.40 -14.54 2.48
N ALA A 414 22.14 -13.58 3.37
CA ALA A 414 22.00 -13.79 4.80
C ALA A 414 20.75 -13.07 5.31
N PRO A 415 19.53 -13.49 4.91
CA PRO A 415 18.31 -12.93 5.46
C PRO A 415 18.18 -13.29 6.94
N SER A 416 17.61 -12.39 7.74
CA SER A 416 17.37 -12.61 9.17
C SER A 416 15.89 -12.59 9.50
N PHE A 417 15.46 -13.48 10.40
CA PHE A 417 14.07 -13.60 10.85
C PHE A 417 14.03 -13.44 12.37
N THR A 418 13.21 -12.51 12.87
CA THR A 418 12.98 -12.30 14.30
C THR A 418 11.50 -12.18 14.57
N ASN A 419 10.98 -12.87 15.60
CA ASN A 419 9.55 -12.87 15.92
C ASN A 419 8.66 -13.32 14.75
N CYS A 420 9.17 -14.16 13.86
CA CYS A 420 8.41 -14.58 12.69
C CYS A 420 7.71 -15.92 12.92
N ILE A 421 6.60 -16.15 12.21
CA ILE A 421 5.99 -17.47 12.04
C ILE A 421 6.19 -17.87 10.58
N LEU A 422 6.85 -19.01 10.35
CA LEU A 422 6.98 -19.66 9.04
C LEU A 422 6.31 -21.02 9.11
N TRP A 423 5.15 -21.17 8.47
CA TRP A 423 4.31 -22.36 8.69
C TRP A 423 3.44 -22.80 7.51
N GLY A 424 3.62 -24.07 7.15
CA GLY A 424 2.77 -24.77 6.19
C GLY A 424 3.12 -24.44 4.76
N ASP A 425 4.36 -24.01 4.51
CA ASP A 425 4.86 -23.66 3.21
C ASP A 425 5.45 -24.88 2.49
N TRP A 426 5.41 -24.86 1.15
CA TRP A 426 5.85 -26.00 0.34
C TRP A 426 6.88 -25.60 -0.73
N PRO A 427 8.00 -26.33 -0.88
CA PRO A 427 8.32 -27.61 -0.24
C PRO A 427 9.02 -27.51 1.11
N ASP A 428 9.47 -26.33 1.51
CA ASP A 428 10.20 -26.08 2.74
C ASP A 428 9.98 -24.65 3.22
N GLU A 429 10.20 -24.40 4.51
CA GLU A 429 10.05 -23.07 5.09
C GLU A 429 11.19 -22.14 4.67
N ILE A 430 12.43 -22.63 4.77
CA ILE A 430 13.62 -21.89 4.38
C ILE A 430 14.55 -22.82 3.59
N HIS A 431 14.72 -22.52 2.31
CA HIS A 431 15.74 -23.15 1.49
C HIS A 431 17.02 -22.32 1.50
N ARG A 432 18.13 -23.00 1.84
CA ARG A 432 19.46 -22.41 1.87
C ARG A 432 20.17 -22.66 0.54
N GLY A 433 20.16 -21.64 -0.33
CA GLY A 433 20.95 -21.65 -1.55
C GLY A 433 22.47 -21.68 -1.30
N PRO A 434 23.28 -21.93 -2.35
CA PRO A 434 24.72 -22.03 -2.23
C PRO A 434 25.36 -20.79 -1.60
N ALA A 435 26.22 -21.01 -0.60
CA ALA A 435 26.91 -19.98 0.18
C ALA A 435 26.03 -19.05 1.02
N SER A 436 24.70 -19.20 0.99
CA SER A 436 23.78 -18.40 1.79
C SER A 436 23.86 -18.80 3.28
N SER A 437 23.44 -17.94 4.19
CA SER A 437 23.42 -18.16 5.64
C SER A 437 22.22 -17.47 6.28
N PRO A 438 20.98 -17.97 6.04
CA PRO A 438 19.81 -17.45 6.74
C PRO A 438 19.95 -17.67 8.25
N GLU A 439 19.48 -16.69 9.03
CA GLU A 439 19.49 -16.71 10.49
C GLU A 439 18.08 -16.48 11.01
N ALA A 440 17.69 -17.16 12.09
CA ALA A 440 16.43 -16.90 12.75
C ALA A 440 16.61 -16.90 14.27
N SER A 441 15.84 -16.08 14.96
CA SER A 441 15.75 -16.07 16.42
C SER A 441 14.34 -15.71 16.85
N TYR A 442 13.91 -16.18 18.02
CA TYR A 442 12.57 -15.92 18.54
C TYR A 442 11.48 -16.17 17.50
N SER A 443 11.59 -17.22 16.69
CA SER A 443 10.67 -17.48 15.57
C SER A 443 10.12 -18.90 15.63
N ASP A 444 8.88 -19.08 15.20
CA ASP A 444 8.24 -20.39 15.04
C ASP A 444 8.40 -20.84 13.59
N ILE A 445 9.17 -21.92 13.36
CA ILE A 445 9.54 -22.36 12.01
C ILE A 445 9.29 -23.87 11.90
N GLN A 446 8.36 -24.25 11.02
CA GLN A 446 7.99 -25.64 10.80
C GLN A 446 9.19 -26.52 10.40
N GLY A 447 9.33 -27.65 11.08
CA GLY A 447 10.45 -28.59 10.86
C GLY A 447 11.72 -28.23 11.62
N GLY A 448 11.70 -27.11 12.35
CA GLY A 448 12.75 -26.63 13.22
C GLY A 448 13.85 -25.88 12.48
N PHE A 449 14.26 -24.75 13.05
CA PHE A 449 15.39 -23.97 12.54
C PHE A 449 16.33 -23.56 13.68
N PRO A 450 17.65 -23.77 13.56
CA PRO A 450 18.59 -23.43 14.61
C PRO A 450 18.60 -21.93 14.88
N GLY A 451 18.58 -21.56 16.16
CA GLY A 451 18.58 -20.15 16.54
C GLY A 451 18.22 -19.97 18.00
N ILE A 452 18.51 -18.79 18.52
CA ILE A 452 18.13 -18.45 19.89
C ILE A 452 16.61 -18.43 19.96
N ARG A 453 16.03 -19.32 20.77
CA ARG A 453 14.59 -19.34 21.09
C ARG A 453 13.68 -19.48 19.87
N ASN A 454 14.14 -20.18 18.85
CA ASN A 454 13.20 -20.67 17.86
C ASN A 454 12.39 -21.84 18.43
N ILE A 455 11.15 -21.93 18.01
CA ILE A 455 10.25 -23.04 18.32
C ILE A 455 9.84 -23.75 17.02
N ASP A 456 9.39 -24.99 17.16
CA ASP A 456 8.79 -25.79 16.08
C ASP A 456 7.51 -26.38 16.64
N HIS A 457 6.48 -25.53 16.75
CA HIS A 457 5.20 -25.95 17.31
C HIS A 457 4.05 -25.30 16.55
N PRO A 458 3.08 -26.08 16.04
CA PRO A 458 2.02 -25.54 15.20
C PRO A 458 1.35 -24.29 15.80
N PRO A 459 1.36 -23.15 15.08
CA PRO A 459 0.66 -21.95 15.50
C PRO A 459 -0.84 -22.23 15.43
N ILE A 460 -1.59 -21.67 16.39
CA ILE A 460 -3.05 -21.79 16.41
C ILE A 460 -3.63 -20.49 15.86
N PHE A 461 -3.88 -20.48 14.56
CA PHE A 461 -4.50 -19.35 13.86
C PHE A 461 -6.03 -19.37 13.96
N ALA A 462 -6.65 -18.20 13.76
CA ALA A 462 -8.08 -18.03 13.83
C ALA A 462 -8.82 -18.72 12.67
N ASP A 463 -8.55 -18.34 11.43
CA ASP A 463 -9.12 -18.99 10.25
C ASP A 463 -8.21 -18.81 9.01
N PRO A 464 -7.14 -19.62 8.89
CA PRO A 464 -6.24 -19.56 7.74
C PRO A 464 -6.92 -19.84 6.40
N GLN A 465 -8.10 -20.46 6.36
CA GLN A 465 -8.80 -20.73 5.10
C GLN A 465 -9.50 -19.48 4.55
N SER A 466 -9.84 -18.53 5.43
CA SER A 466 -10.38 -17.23 5.05
C SER A 466 -9.32 -16.13 5.03
N GLY A 467 -8.03 -16.46 5.17
CA GLY A 467 -6.94 -15.49 5.24
C GLY A 467 -6.75 -14.83 6.62
N ASP A 468 -7.42 -15.31 7.67
CA ASP A 468 -7.26 -14.79 9.03
C ASP A 468 -6.17 -15.55 9.79
N TYR A 469 -4.97 -14.96 9.81
CA TYR A 469 -3.79 -15.45 10.50
C TYR A 469 -3.59 -14.82 11.89
N SER A 470 -4.64 -14.22 12.48
CA SER A 470 -4.58 -13.83 13.89
C SER A 470 -4.44 -15.04 14.81
N LEU A 471 -3.74 -14.88 15.93
CA LEU A 471 -3.54 -15.95 16.90
C LEU A 471 -4.83 -16.22 17.69
N LYS A 472 -5.03 -17.47 18.11
CA LYS A 472 -6.09 -17.90 19.02
C LYS A 472 -5.53 -18.23 20.42
N PRO A 473 -6.41 -18.30 21.44
CA PRO A 473 -6.07 -18.84 22.74
C PRO A 473 -5.21 -20.10 22.65
N GLN A 474 -4.19 -20.18 23.50
CA GLN A 474 -3.25 -21.30 23.60
C GLN A 474 -2.23 -21.45 22.47
N SER A 475 -2.23 -20.56 21.47
CA SER A 475 -1.18 -20.57 20.46
C SER A 475 0.20 -20.56 21.13
N PRO A 476 1.15 -21.38 20.66
CA PRO A 476 2.52 -21.41 21.20
C PRO A 476 3.29 -20.11 20.93
N CYS A 477 2.78 -19.26 20.04
CA CYS A 477 3.38 -18.01 19.59
C CYS A 477 3.06 -16.80 20.49
N ILE A 478 2.15 -16.96 21.46
CA ILE A 478 1.73 -15.86 22.35
C ILE A 478 2.78 -15.61 23.44
N ASP A 479 3.19 -14.34 23.61
CA ASP A 479 4.15 -13.76 24.56
C ASP A 479 5.58 -14.30 24.48
N VAL A 480 5.93 -15.07 23.45
CA VAL A 480 7.24 -15.78 23.35
C VAL A 480 8.28 -15.09 22.44
N GLY A 481 7.94 -13.93 21.88
CA GLY A 481 8.83 -13.12 21.06
C GLY A 481 9.98 -12.46 21.85
N ASP A 482 10.90 -11.85 21.11
CA ASP A 482 12.02 -11.08 21.67
C ASP A 482 11.51 -9.83 22.39
N PRO A 483 11.71 -9.71 23.71
CA PRO A 483 11.21 -8.57 24.51
C PRO A 483 11.91 -7.24 24.20
N HIS A 484 12.96 -7.24 23.37
CA HIS A 484 13.66 -6.03 22.93
C HIS A 484 13.28 -5.56 21.53
N SER A 485 12.39 -6.28 20.85
CA SER A 485 11.88 -5.90 19.53
C SER A 485 10.80 -4.81 19.62
N PRO A 486 10.52 -4.08 18.52
CA PRO A 486 9.36 -3.19 18.46
C PRO A 486 8.05 -3.99 18.62
N VAL A 487 7.10 -3.45 19.39
CA VAL A 487 5.79 -4.06 19.63
C VAL A 487 4.90 -3.91 18.37
N PRO A 488 4.35 -4.98 17.79
CA PRO A 488 3.38 -4.92 16.69
C PRO A 488 2.05 -4.26 17.08
N PRO A 489 1.20 -3.90 16.09
CA PRO A 489 -0.09 -3.27 16.35
C PRO A 489 -0.98 -4.09 17.30
N GLY A 490 -1.49 -3.42 18.33
CA GLY A 490 -2.36 -4.02 19.34
C GLY A 490 -1.64 -4.77 20.47
N GLY A 491 -0.31 -4.73 20.56
CA GLY A 491 0.47 -5.43 21.59
C GLY A 491 0.60 -4.73 22.93
N GLY A 492 1.04 -5.49 23.95
CA GLY A 492 1.33 -5.06 25.31
C GLY A 492 2.82 -5.05 25.64
N ASP A 493 3.18 -5.30 26.91
CA ASP A 493 4.58 -5.30 27.39
C ASP A 493 5.39 -6.53 26.94
N ARG A 494 4.73 -7.53 26.36
CA ARG A 494 5.33 -8.74 25.79
C ARG A 494 4.83 -8.95 24.36
N ILE A 495 5.70 -9.57 23.57
CA ILE A 495 5.60 -9.58 22.11
C ILE A 495 5.30 -10.99 21.65
N ASP A 496 4.29 -11.13 20.80
CA ASP A 496 3.96 -12.36 20.11
C ASP A 496 4.89 -12.59 18.91
N MET A 497 5.06 -13.86 18.53
CA MET A 497 5.59 -14.18 17.20
C MET A 497 4.48 -13.98 16.16
N GLY A 498 4.83 -13.47 14.98
CA GLY A 498 3.94 -13.27 13.85
C GLY A 498 3.60 -11.80 13.58
N ALA A 499 2.73 -11.59 12.59
CA ALA A 499 2.36 -10.27 12.08
C ALA A 499 1.45 -9.45 13.00
N ARG A 500 0.72 -10.11 13.91
CA ARG A 500 -0.30 -9.48 14.75
C ARG A 500 -0.25 -10.07 16.14
N GLU A 501 -0.41 -9.19 17.11
CA GLU A 501 -0.53 -9.55 18.52
C GLU A 501 -1.90 -10.13 18.81
N TYR A 502 -1.94 -11.15 19.67
CA TYR A 502 -3.15 -11.66 20.25
C TYR A 502 -3.80 -10.58 21.10
N GLN A 503 -5.05 -10.26 20.77
CA GLN A 503 -5.80 -9.26 21.50
C GLN A 503 -6.42 -9.90 22.75
N PHE A 504 -5.76 -9.74 23.91
CA PHE A 504 -6.35 -10.10 25.19
C PHE A 504 -7.62 -9.27 25.47
N PRO A 505 -8.59 -9.79 26.25
CA PRO A 505 -9.72 -9.01 26.70
C PRO A 505 -9.27 -7.73 27.41
N ALA A 506 -9.85 -6.57 27.09
CA ALA A 506 -9.43 -5.28 27.66
C ALA A 506 -9.56 -5.21 29.19
N ASP A 507 -10.55 -5.91 29.75
CA ASP A 507 -10.75 -6.08 31.19
C ASP A 507 -10.77 -7.60 31.49
N PRO A 508 -9.60 -8.26 31.57
CA PRO A 508 -9.56 -9.70 31.80
C PRO A 508 -10.09 -9.98 33.21
N PRO A 509 -11.07 -10.90 33.36
CA PRO A 509 -11.69 -11.15 34.65
C PRO A 509 -10.69 -11.76 35.66
N VAL A 510 -9.64 -12.40 35.15
CA VAL A 510 -8.52 -12.96 35.92
C VAL A 510 -7.21 -12.67 35.20
N THR A 511 -6.20 -12.23 35.95
CA THR A 511 -4.82 -12.06 35.50
C THR A 511 -3.87 -12.96 36.28
N ILE A 512 -2.67 -13.18 35.73
CA ILE A 512 -1.58 -13.89 36.36
C ILE A 512 -0.31 -13.04 36.40
N GLU A 513 0.55 -13.33 37.38
CA GLU A 513 1.90 -12.77 37.46
C GLU A 513 2.84 -13.84 38.01
N PHE A 514 4.01 -14.02 37.41
CA PHE A 514 5.04 -14.89 37.97
C PHE A 514 5.83 -14.15 39.06
N THR A 515 5.88 -14.72 40.26
CA THR A 515 6.71 -14.21 41.36
C THR A 515 7.69 -15.26 41.87
N GLY A 516 8.85 -14.81 42.35
CA GLY A 516 9.93 -15.71 42.79
C GLY A 516 10.56 -16.57 41.69
N ALA A 517 10.31 -16.25 40.42
CA ALA A 517 10.85 -16.96 39.27
C ALA A 517 12.38 -16.83 39.18
N PRO A 518 13.15 -17.95 39.24
CA PRO A 518 14.60 -17.89 39.12
C PRO A 518 15.02 -17.66 37.67
N SER A 519 16.08 -16.87 37.48
CA SER A 519 16.70 -16.68 36.17
C SER A 519 17.74 -17.76 35.83
N PHE A 520 18.28 -18.47 36.84
CA PHE A 520 19.22 -19.56 36.66
C PHE A 520 19.11 -20.63 37.76
N VAL A 521 19.35 -21.91 37.43
CA VAL A 521 19.41 -23.05 38.38
C VAL A 521 20.48 -24.08 37.95
N HIS A 522 21.07 -24.83 38.89
CA HIS A 522 22.02 -25.91 38.57
C HIS A 522 21.32 -27.26 38.39
N VAL A 523 21.86 -28.12 37.52
CA VAL A 523 21.40 -29.51 37.37
C VAL A 523 21.43 -30.22 38.74
N GLY A 524 20.32 -30.84 39.11
CA GLY A 524 20.12 -31.52 40.40
C GLY A 524 19.58 -30.64 41.54
N ASP A 525 19.51 -29.32 41.38
CA ASP A 525 18.87 -28.44 42.36
C ASP A 525 17.34 -28.48 42.22
N GLU A 526 16.63 -28.50 43.35
CA GLU A 526 15.20 -28.23 43.38
C GLU A 526 14.98 -26.72 43.40
N PHE A 527 14.05 -26.22 42.58
CA PHE A 527 13.69 -24.82 42.55
C PHE A 527 12.18 -24.64 42.57
N SER A 528 11.74 -23.43 42.91
CA SER A 528 10.33 -23.10 42.99
C SER A 528 10.05 -21.70 42.45
N TRP A 529 8.84 -21.53 41.94
CA TRP A 529 8.29 -20.25 41.52
C TRP A 529 6.80 -20.22 41.88
N TYR A 530 6.22 -19.03 41.81
CA TYR A 530 4.84 -18.80 42.19
C TYR A 530 4.10 -18.15 41.03
N ILE A 531 2.83 -18.51 40.87
CA ILE A 531 1.88 -17.77 40.04
C ILE A 531 0.88 -17.11 40.97
N ASP A 532 0.88 -15.77 40.97
CA ASP A 532 -0.13 -14.97 41.62
C ASP A 532 -1.31 -14.77 40.67
N ILE A 533 -2.48 -15.28 41.06
CA ILE A 533 -3.69 -15.26 40.24
C ILE A 533 -4.69 -14.27 40.85
N THR A 534 -5.03 -13.24 40.10
CA THR A 534 -5.87 -12.13 40.58
C THR A 534 -7.21 -12.09 39.86
N ASN A 535 -8.30 -12.40 40.55
CA ASN A 535 -9.67 -12.17 40.05
C ASN A 535 -10.07 -10.71 40.29
N GLN A 536 -10.37 -10.01 39.19
CA GLN A 536 -10.64 -8.58 39.16
C GLN A 536 -12.13 -8.24 39.30
N THR A 537 -13.02 -9.23 39.15
CA THR A 537 -14.47 -9.01 39.00
C THR A 537 -15.25 -8.98 40.31
N GLY A 538 -14.66 -9.48 41.41
CA GLY A 538 -15.35 -9.66 42.69
C GLY A 538 -16.47 -10.73 42.68
N GLU A 539 -16.68 -11.39 41.54
CA GLU A 539 -17.60 -12.51 41.35
C GLU A 539 -16.82 -13.81 41.19
N THR A 540 -17.43 -14.96 41.46
CA THR A 540 -16.75 -16.26 41.29
C THR A 540 -16.56 -16.55 39.81
N GLN A 541 -15.31 -16.74 39.38
CA GLN A 541 -14.97 -17.09 38.00
C GLN A 541 -14.59 -18.58 37.90
N PRO A 542 -15.07 -19.33 36.89
CA PRO A 542 -14.47 -20.62 36.53
C PRO A 542 -13.12 -20.35 35.88
N VAL A 543 -12.05 -21.01 36.32
CA VAL A 543 -10.68 -20.72 35.84
C VAL A 543 -9.92 -22.01 35.56
N THR A 544 -9.32 -22.08 34.38
CA THR A 544 -8.31 -23.08 34.05
C THR A 544 -6.96 -22.39 33.96
N ALA A 545 -5.98 -22.89 34.72
CA ALA A 545 -4.59 -22.49 34.58
C ALA A 545 -3.78 -23.61 33.93
N ALA A 546 -2.84 -23.25 33.08
CA ALA A 546 -1.90 -24.20 32.48
C ALA A 546 -0.49 -23.65 32.61
N ILE A 547 0.47 -24.55 32.89
CA ILE A 547 1.88 -24.26 32.74
C ILE A 547 2.46 -25.15 31.66
N ASP A 548 3.11 -24.49 30.71
CA ASP A 548 3.83 -25.10 29.61
C ASP A 548 5.33 -24.86 29.77
N PHE A 549 6.12 -25.90 29.52
CA PHE A 549 7.58 -25.84 29.56
C PHE A 549 8.15 -25.98 28.15
N ILE A 550 8.97 -25.03 27.71
CA ILE A 550 9.62 -25.05 26.40
C ILE A 550 11.11 -25.35 26.58
N GLY A 551 11.55 -26.46 25.99
CA GLY A 551 12.94 -26.90 25.97
C GLY A 551 13.86 -25.98 25.16
N SER A 552 15.16 -26.04 25.44
CA SER A 552 16.20 -25.34 24.67
C SER A 552 16.32 -25.81 23.22
N ASP A 553 15.72 -26.96 22.88
CA ASP A 553 15.57 -27.51 21.55
C ASP A 553 14.26 -27.10 20.84
N GLY A 554 13.50 -26.17 21.43
CA GLY A 554 12.22 -25.68 20.90
C GLY A 554 11.05 -26.65 21.09
N ARG A 555 11.26 -27.78 21.77
CA ARG A 555 10.21 -28.81 21.98
C ARG A 555 9.45 -28.59 23.29
N TRP A 556 8.15 -28.84 23.23
CA TRP A 556 7.24 -28.73 24.37
C TRP A 556 7.36 -29.92 25.31
N GLY A 557 7.49 -29.64 26.60
CA GLY A 557 7.37 -30.58 27.70
C GLY A 557 5.95 -30.63 28.21
N PHE A 558 5.56 -31.80 28.72
CA PHE A 558 4.22 -32.12 29.23
C PHE A 558 3.49 -30.92 29.84
N PRO A 559 2.30 -30.55 29.34
CA PRO A 559 1.50 -29.51 29.98
C PRO A 559 1.03 -30.01 31.35
N GLU A 560 1.46 -29.37 32.43
CA GLU A 560 0.76 -29.50 33.70
C GLU A 560 -0.44 -28.56 33.65
N CYS A 561 -1.58 -29.11 33.22
CA CYS A 561 -2.85 -28.40 33.31
C CYS A 561 -3.41 -28.55 34.73
N MET A 562 -3.55 -27.43 35.43
CA MET A 562 -4.17 -27.39 36.75
C MET A 562 -5.54 -26.73 36.64
N ILE A 563 -6.59 -27.51 36.83
CA ILE A 563 -7.93 -26.95 37.02
C ILE A 563 -7.94 -26.37 38.44
N LEU A 564 -8.11 -25.06 38.54
CA LEU A 564 -8.24 -24.38 39.82
C LEU A 564 -9.71 -24.37 40.23
N GLU A 565 -9.99 -24.61 41.51
CA GLU A 565 -11.35 -24.49 42.05
C GLU A 565 -11.85 -23.04 41.89
N PRO A 566 -13.15 -22.81 41.58
CA PRO A 566 -13.70 -21.46 41.39
C PRO A 566 -13.49 -20.57 42.62
N PHE A 567 -12.89 -19.38 42.45
CA PHE A 567 -12.52 -18.49 43.55
C PHE A 567 -13.26 -17.15 43.54
N ALA A 568 -13.75 -16.72 44.71
CA ALA A 568 -14.63 -15.56 44.88
C ALA A 568 -13.94 -14.27 45.37
N SER A 569 -12.73 -14.28 45.97
CA SER A 569 -12.02 -13.02 46.29
C SER A 569 -10.54 -13.16 46.71
N GLN A 570 -9.73 -12.23 46.20
CA GLN A 570 -8.35 -11.81 46.56
C GLN A 570 -7.23 -12.85 46.40
N SER A 571 -6.48 -12.71 45.29
CA SER A 571 -5.13 -13.26 45.03
C SER A 571 -4.86 -14.67 45.57
N GLY A 572 -4.90 -15.68 44.69
CA GLY A 572 -4.41 -17.02 45.00
C GLY A 572 -2.97 -17.20 44.51
N MET A 573 -2.06 -17.62 45.38
CA MET A 573 -0.68 -17.96 45.01
C MET A 573 -0.57 -19.48 44.84
N VAL A 574 -0.17 -19.94 43.66
CA VAL A 574 0.09 -21.37 43.39
C VAL A 574 1.59 -21.57 43.32
N ALA A 575 2.13 -22.42 44.19
CA ALA A 575 3.54 -22.77 44.20
C ALA A 575 3.80 -23.95 43.26
N PHE A 576 4.82 -23.80 42.42
CA PHE A 576 5.35 -24.86 41.57
C PHE A 576 6.76 -25.18 41.98
N SER A 577 7.11 -26.47 41.97
CA SER A 577 8.45 -26.96 42.29
C SER A 577 8.83 -28.03 41.29
N ALA A 578 10.02 -27.91 40.72
CA ALA A 578 10.55 -28.88 39.76
C ALA A 578 12.04 -29.11 39.99
N THR A 579 12.55 -30.22 39.44
CA THR A 579 13.98 -30.39 39.23
C THR A 579 14.27 -30.26 37.73
N PRO A 580 15.45 -29.74 37.34
CA PRO A 580 15.89 -29.63 35.95
C PRO A 580 15.63 -30.83 35.05
N GLU A 581 15.72 -32.05 35.59
CA GLU A 581 15.57 -33.29 34.83
C GLU A 581 14.13 -33.53 34.35
N ALA A 582 13.16 -32.78 34.88
CA ALA A 582 11.78 -32.79 34.40
C ALA A 582 11.60 -32.01 33.09
N PHE A 583 12.56 -31.16 32.70
CA PHE A 583 12.46 -30.34 31.49
C PHE A 583 12.84 -31.13 30.22
N PRO A 584 12.20 -30.84 29.06
CA PRO A 584 12.54 -31.44 27.78
C PRO A 584 14.02 -31.28 27.45
N GLY A 585 14.62 -32.32 26.85
CA GLY A 585 16.03 -32.28 26.42
C GLY A 585 17.06 -32.56 27.51
N GLY A 586 16.66 -32.96 28.72
CA GLY A 586 17.58 -33.37 29.79
C GLY A 586 18.11 -32.23 30.65
N GLY A 587 17.35 -31.14 30.75
CA GLY A 587 17.53 -30.11 31.78
C GLY A 587 18.77 -29.24 31.62
N LYS A 588 19.24 -28.93 30.42
CA LYS A 588 20.34 -27.97 30.21
C LYS A 588 19.99 -26.93 29.14
N GLY A 589 20.41 -25.70 29.40
CA GLY A 589 20.21 -24.57 28.50
C GLY A 589 19.07 -23.67 28.95
N MET A 590 18.64 -22.78 28.05
CA MET A 590 17.57 -21.83 28.31
C MET A 590 16.20 -22.48 28.11
N HIS A 591 15.31 -22.32 29.06
CA HIS A 591 13.94 -22.81 29.04
C HIS A 591 12.97 -21.63 29.20
N ASN A 592 11.85 -21.68 28.46
CA ASN A 592 10.74 -20.75 28.68
C ASN A 592 9.65 -21.45 29.49
N VAL A 593 9.19 -20.81 30.55
CA VAL A 593 8.08 -21.30 31.39
C VAL A 593 6.90 -20.38 31.15
N LEU A 594 5.86 -20.88 30.49
CA LEU A 594 4.69 -20.13 30.08
C LEU A 594 3.50 -20.52 30.96
N GLY A 595 2.99 -19.56 31.71
CA GLY A 595 1.73 -19.65 32.44
C GLY A 595 0.60 -19.08 31.62
N LYS A 596 -0.56 -19.73 31.62
CA LYS A 596 -1.77 -19.28 30.93
C LYS A 596 -2.95 -19.35 31.86
N VAL A 597 -3.85 -18.37 31.80
CA VAL A 597 -5.13 -18.38 32.52
C VAL A 597 -6.29 -18.03 31.60
N GLY A 598 -7.41 -18.72 31.77
CA GLY A 598 -8.61 -18.44 31.00
C GLY A 598 -9.72 -19.45 31.29
N THR A 599 -10.63 -19.60 30.33
CA THR A 599 -11.63 -20.68 30.35
C THR A 599 -11.61 -21.46 29.04
N THR A 600 -12.14 -22.68 29.10
CA THR A 600 -12.37 -23.49 27.89
C THR A 600 -13.43 -22.91 26.96
N GLU A 601 -14.30 -22.00 27.43
CA GLU A 601 -15.44 -21.44 26.67
C GLU A 601 -15.27 -19.97 26.26
N GLN A 602 -14.61 -19.12 27.05
CA GLN A 602 -14.46 -17.68 26.81
C GLN A 602 -13.05 -17.24 26.36
N GLY A 603 -12.12 -18.19 26.16
CA GLY A 603 -10.77 -17.91 25.65
C GLY A 603 -9.71 -17.63 26.72
N LEU A 604 -8.49 -17.33 26.25
CA LEU A 604 -7.34 -16.95 27.06
C LEU A 604 -7.54 -15.52 27.56
N TRP A 605 -7.47 -15.33 28.88
CA TRP A 605 -7.68 -14.02 29.51
C TRP A 605 -6.36 -13.32 29.78
N ASP A 606 -5.34 -14.08 30.14
CA ASP A 606 -4.00 -13.56 30.41
C ASP A 606 -2.97 -14.69 30.24
N ALA A 607 -1.76 -14.34 29.83
CA ALA A 607 -0.64 -15.27 29.72
C ALA A 607 0.64 -14.56 30.14
N GLU A 608 1.48 -15.30 30.83
CA GLU A 608 2.73 -14.80 31.35
C GLU A 608 3.84 -15.80 31.07
N ASN A 609 5.09 -15.36 30.97
CA ASN A 609 6.23 -16.25 30.99
C ASN A 609 7.42 -15.67 31.74
N PHE A 610 8.37 -16.56 32.04
CA PHE A 610 9.71 -16.19 32.46
C PHE A 610 10.74 -17.15 31.89
N ILE A 611 11.99 -16.71 31.98
CA ILE A 611 13.14 -17.39 31.39
C ILE A 611 13.95 -18.05 32.48
N LEU A 612 14.26 -19.34 32.30
CA LEU A 612 15.08 -20.13 33.19
C LEU A 612 16.33 -20.67 32.47
N GLU A 613 17.53 -20.29 32.90
CA GLU A 613 18.76 -20.93 32.46
C GLU A 613 19.12 -22.12 33.36
N ILE A 614 19.24 -23.32 32.80
CA ILE A 614 19.75 -24.47 33.55
C ILE A 614 21.22 -24.73 33.19
N VAL A 615 22.09 -24.55 34.20
CA VAL A 615 23.55 -24.67 34.10
C VAL A 615 24.06 -25.90 34.85
N GLN A 616 25.32 -26.25 34.61
CA GLN A 616 25.94 -27.46 35.14
C GLN A 616 26.35 -27.36 36.61
#